data_AF-A0A2N2M833-F1
#
_entry.id   AF-A0A2N2M833-F1
#
_cell.length_a   1.000
_cell.length_b   1.000
_cell.length_c   1.000
_cell.angle_alpha   90.00
_cell.angle_beta   90.00
_cell.angle_gamma   90.00
#
_symmetry.space_group_name_H-M   'P 1'
#
loop_
_entity.id
_entity.type
_entity.pdbx_description
1 polymer ?
#
loop_
_entity_poly.entity_id
_entity_poly.type
_entity_poly.pdbx_seq_one_letter_code
_entity_poly.pdbx_strand_id
1 'polypeptide(L)'
;MSESITVDVFNHLVGLAALELTSDQAHYLRTQLNHQLKVIDELKAIPLDENVPINLHGVPYEKASSALPREDIHKPFPDPRSILAQSPQVDAGFIIVPDIPHTTLK
;
A
#
# COMPACT_ATOMS: atom_id res chain seq x y z
N MET A 1 7.45 -26.75 -14.58
CA MET A 1 7.90 -25.44 -14.08
C MET A 1 7.27 -25.23 -12.73
N SER A 2 8.06 -24.94 -11.69
CA SER A 2 7.54 -24.62 -10.37
C SER A 2 6.91 -23.23 -10.40
N GLU A 3 5.70 -23.10 -9.88
CA GLU A 3 5.08 -21.80 -9.65
C GLU A 3 5.88 -21.07 -8.57
N SER A 4 6.30 -19.83 -8.84
CA SER A 4 7.09 -19.02 -7.90
C SER A 4 6.25 -18.56 -6.70
N ILE A 5 4.97 -18.25 -6.94
CA ILE A 5 3.99 -17.96 -5.88
C ILE A 5 3.21 -19.23 -5.59
N THR A 6 3.59 -19.90 -4.50
CA THR A 6 2.85 -21.02 -3.93
C THR A 6 1.54 -20.54 -3.29
N VAL A 7 0.67 -21.48 -2.91
CA VAL A 7 -0.57 -21.18 -2.20
C VAL A 7 -0.29 -20.46 -0.87
N ASP A 8 0.70 -20.92 -0.10
CA ASP A 8 1.02 -20.33 1.20
C ASP A 8 1.54 -18.89 1.07
N VAL A 9 2.42 -18.64 0.08
CA VAL A 9 2.91 -17.28 -0.19
C VAL A 9 1.76 -16.38 -0.63
N PHE A 10 0.89 -16.86 -1.52
CA PHE A 10 -0.26 -16.10 -1.97
C PHE A 10 -1.20 -15.75 -0.80
N ASN A 11 -1.52 -16.72 0.07
CA ASN A 11 -2.37 -16.50 1.23
C ASN A 11 -1.76 -15.48 2.20
N HIS A 12 -0.44 -15.51 2.39
CA HIS A 12 0.25 -14.51 3.20
C HIS A 12 0.15 -13.11 2.60
N LEU A 13 0.36 -12.97 1.28
CA LEU A 13 0.22 -11.70 0.57
C LEU A 13 -1.21 -11.14 0.65
N VAL A 14 -2.22 -12.00 0.50
CA VAL A 14 -3.64 -11.64 0.64
C VAL A 14 -3.94 -11.13 2.06
N GLY A 15 -3.38 -11.79 3.08
CA GLY A 15 -3.50 -11.34 4.47
C GLY A 15 -2.87 -9.97 4.72
N LEU A 16 -1.68 -9.71 4.17
CA LEU A 16 -1.02 -8.41 4.26
C LEU A 16 -1.81 -7.30 3.56
N ALA A 17 -2.48 -7.63 2.46
CA ALA A 17 -3.30 -6.68 1.69
C ALA A 17 -4.71 -6.47 2.27
N ALA A 18 -5.07 -7.18 3.36
CA ALA A 18 -6.41 -7.18 3.96
C ALA A 18 -7.53 -7.45 2.93
N LEU A 19 -7.29 -8.41 2.02
CA LEU A 19 -8.27 -8.84 1.03
C LEU A 19 -8.98 -10.12 1.47
N GLU A 20 -10.30 -10.13 1.40
CA GLU A 20 -11.10 -11.35 1.54
C GLU A 20 -11.49 -11.85 0.14
N LEU A 21 -11.07 -13.08 -0.19
CA LEU A 21 -11.25 -13.67 -1.52
C LEU A 21 -11.95 -15.02 -1.43
N THR A 22 -12.82 -15.29 -2.40
CA THR A 22 -13.35 -16.65 -2.59
C THR A 22 -12.28 -17.59 -3.11
N SER A 23 -12.51 -18.91 -3.03
CA SER A 23 -11.58 -19.92 -3.57
C SER A 23 -11.27 -19.71 -5.05
N ASP A 24 -12.28 -19.35 -5.83
CA ASP A 24 -12.15 -19.18 -7.28
C ASP A 24 -11.35 -17.92 -7.62
N GLN A 25 -11.61 -16.83 -6.89
CA GLN A 25 -10.83 -15.59 -7.01
C GLN A 25 -9.37 -15.80 -6.61
N ALA A 26 -9.13 -16.50 -5.49
CA ALA A 26 -7.78 -16.80 -5.02
C ALA A 26 -7.01 -17.65 -6.03
N HIS A 27 -7.64 -18.70 -6.57
CA HIS A 27 -7.04 -19.54 -7.59
C HIS A 27 -6.72 -18.75 -8.88
N TYR A 28 -7.68 -17.97 -9.35
CA TYR A 28 -7.53 -17.13 -10.54
C TYR A 28 -6.38 -16.14 -10.36
N LEU A 29 -6.39 -15.35 -9.28
CA LEU A 29 -5.39 -14.31 -9.03
C LEU A 29 -3.99 -14.90 -8.86
N ARG A 30 -3.84 -15.98 -8.10
CA ARG A 30 -2.54 -16.66 -7.94
C ARG A 30 -2.00 -17.12 -9.30
N THR A 31 -2.85 -17.66 -10.17
CA THR A 31 -2.45 -18.07 -11.52
C THR A 31 -2.02 -16.87 -12.35
N GLN A 32 -2.79 -15.79 -12.36
CA GLN A 32 -2.44 -14.59 -13.12
C GLN A 32 -1.17 -13.92 -12.61
N LEU A 33 -0.94 -13.88 -11.30
CA LEU A 33 0.29 -13.33 -10.72
C LEU A 33 1.52 -14.15 -11.10
N ASN A 34 1.41 -15.48 -11.12
CA ASN A 34 2.50 -16.34 -11.60
C ASN A 34 2.77 -16.11 -13.10
N HIS A 35 1.74 -15.85 -13.92
CA HIS A 35 1.95 -15.45 -15.31
C HIS A 35 2.65 -14.10 -15.43
N GLN A 36 2.26 -13.11 -14.63
CA GLN A 36 2.89 -11.78 -14.60
C GLN A 36 4.36 -11.87 -14.16
N LEU A 37 4.70 -12.71 -13.18
CA LEU A 37 6.08 -12.92 -12.76
C LEU A 37 6.96 -13.48 -13.87
N LYS A 38 6.44 -14.38 -14.71
CA LYS A 38 7.19 -14.88 -15.89
C LYS A 38 7.56 -13.74 -16.82
N VAL A 39 6.62 -12.83 -17.11
CA VAL A 39 6.88 -11.64 -17.93
C VAL A 39 7.92 -10.72 -17.27
N ILE A 40 7.84 -10.52 -15.96
CA ILE A 40 8.82 -9.71 -15.21
C ILE A 40 10.22 -10.34 -15.26
N ASP A 41 10.31 -11.67 -15.13
CA ASP A 41 11.60 -12.38 -15.21
C ASP A 41 12.20 -12.32 -16.62
N GLU A 42 11.38 -12.38 -17.68
CA GLU A 42 11.81 -12.14 -19.05
C GLU A 42 12.36 -10.72 -19.24
N LEU A 43 11.69 -9.71 -18.68
CA LEU A 43 12.17 -8.32 -18.73
C LEU A 43 13.49 -8.14 -17.95
N LYS A 44 13.63 -8.79 -16.79
CA LYS A 44 14.86 -8.75 -15.99
C LYS A 44 16.04 -9.44 -16.67
N ALA A 45 15.80 -10.38 -17.56
CA ALA A 45 16.85 -11.06 -18.31
C ALA A 45 17.49 -10.18 -19.40
N ILE A 46 16.87 -9.04 -19.73
CA ILE A 46 17.43 -8.06 -20.66
C ILE A 46 18.63 -7.39 -19.98
N PRO A 47 19.86 -7.51 -20.53
CA PRO A 47 21.03 -6.89 -19.95
C PRO A 47 20.89 -5.36 -20.00
N LEU A 48 21.08 -4.73 -18.85
CA LEU A 48 21.18 -3.28 -18.72
C LEU A 48 22.65 -2.91 -18.55
N ASP A 49 23.07 -1.81 -19.15
CA ASP A 49 24.39 -1.23 -18.89
C ASP A 49 24.45 -0.81 -17.41
N GLU A 50 25.53 -1.18 -16.72
CA GLU A 50 25.75 -0.91 -15.29
C GLU A 50 25.75 0.60 -14.98
N ASN A 51 25.98 1.44 -15.98
CA ASN A 51 25.99 2.89 -15.87
C ASN A 51 24.64 3.54 -16.17
N VAL A 52 23.59 2.76 -16.47
CA VAL A 52 22.24 3.32 -16.66
C VAL A 52 21.78 3.91 -15.33
N PRO A 53 21.62 5.24 -15.23
CA PRO A 53 21.14 5.84 -13.99
C PRO A 53 19.69 5.41 -13.77
N ILE A 54 19.33 5.20 -12.51
CA ILE A 54 17.94 4.93 -12.16
C ILE A 54 17.07 6.10 -12.62
N ASN A 55 16.02 5.80 -13.39
CA ASN A 55 15.04 6.80 -13.81
C ASN A 55 14.06 7.05 -12.65
N LEU A 56 14.57 7.72 -11.62
CA LEU A 56 13.71 8.32 -10.61
C LEU A 56 13.13 9.56 -11.25
N HIS A 57 11.83 9.59 -11.51
CA HIS A 57 11.11 10.83 -11.86
C HIS A 57 11.07 11.85 -10.69
N GLY A 58 12.02 11.74 -9.75
CA GLY A 58 12.21 12.68 -8.67
C GLY A 58 12.78 13.98 -9.24
N VAL A 59 12.09 15.08 -8.96
CA VAL A 59 12.64 16.41 -9.19
C VAL A 59 13.83 16.59 -8.22
N PRO A 60 15.02 16.99 -8.70
CA PRO A 60 16.15 17.28 -7.82
C PRO A 60 15.76 18.27 -6.71
N TYR A 61 15.96 17.88 -5.45
CA TYR A 61 15.67 18.71 -4.28
C TYR A 61 16.89 19.58 -3.94
N GLU A 62 17.17 20.55 -4.80
CA GLU A 62 18.27 21.49 -4.59
C GLU A 62 17.89 22.58 -3.58
N LYS A 63 18.86 23.14 -2.86
CA LYS A 63 18.61 24.19 -1.86
C LYS A 63 17.91 25.43 -2.44
N ALA A 64 18.10 25.72 -3.73
CA ALA A 64 17.46 26.84 -4.41
C ALA A 64 15.97 26.57 -4.75
N SER A 65 15.60 25.30 -4.93
CA SER A 65 14.24 24.85 -5.26
C SER A 65 13.51 24.18 -4.09
N SER A 66 14.20 23.96 -2.97
CA SER A 66 13.66 23.33 -1.77
C SER A 66 12.65 24.24 -1.08
N ALA A 67 11.48 23.69 -0.73
CA ALA A 67 10.55 24.37 0.15
C ALA A 67 11.20 24.65 1.51
N LEU A 68 10.92 25.82 2.08
CA LEU A 68 11.32 26.13 3.45
C LEU A 68 10.62 25.19 4.45
N PRO A 69 11.23 24.92 5.62
CA PRO A 69 10.56 24.22 6.71
C PRO A 69 9.21 24.88 7.02
N ARG A 70 8.21 24.06 7.35
CA ARG A 70 6.91 24.56 7.80
C ARG A 70 7.09 25.26 9.16
N GLU A 71 6.70 26.53 9.23
CA GLU A 71 6.64 27.30 10.47
C GLU A 71 5.77 26.63 11.55
N ASP A 72 6.16 26.77 12.81
CA ASP A 72 5.44 26.23 13.97
C ASP A 72 4.24 27.12 14.37
N ILE A 73 3.33 27.30 13.43
CA ILE A 73 2.11 28.10 13.62
C ILE A 73 0.91 27.16 13.57
N HIS A 74 0.14 27.13 14.66
CA HIS A 74 -1.11 26.39 14.72
C HIS A 74 -2.14 26.95 13.72
N LYS A 75 -2.66 26.06 12.86
CA LYS A 75 -3.72 26.38 11.89
C LYS A 75 -4.92 25.47 12.17
N PRO A 76 -5.95 25.94 12.89
CA PRO A 76 -7.12 25.12 13.20
C PRO A 76 -7.89 24.78 11.92
N PHE A 77 -8.38 23.55 11.83
CA PHE A 77 -9.23 23.14 10.72
C PHE A 77 -10.64 23.76 10.89
N PRO A 78 -11.18 24.43 9.86
CA PRO A 78 -12.39 25.26 10.02
C PRO A 78 -13.68 24.46 10.26
N ASP A 79 -13.79 23.23 9.77
CA ASP A 79 -15.01 22.43 9.94
C ASP A 79 -14.75 20.93 10.17
N PRO A 80 -14.33 20.52 11.38
CA PRO A 80 -14.08 19.11 11.70
C PRO A 80 -15.28 18.18 11.45
N ARG A 81 -16.50 18.72 11.46
CA ARG A 81 -17.72 17.94 11.22
C ARG A 81 -17.79 17.43 9.77
N SER A 82 -17.26 18.18 8.80
CA SER A 82 -17.17 17.72 7.40
C SER A 82 -16.30 16.49 7.20
N ILE A 83 -15.31 16.28 8.07
CA ILE A 83 -14.48 15.06 8.06
C ILE A 83 -15.30 13.88 8.58
N LEU A 84 -15.98 14.06 9.72
CA LEU A 84 -16.83 13.02 10.30
C LEU A 84 -17.97 12.61 9.36
N ALA A 85 -18.55 13.55 8.61
CA ALA A 85 -19.61 13.28 7.65
C ALA A 85 -19.19 12.34 6.49
N GLN A 86 -17.89 12.12 6.28
CA GLN A 86 -17.38 11.18 5.27
C GLN A 86 -17.25 9.75 5.80
N SER A 87 -17.40 9.54 7.11
CA SER A 87 -17.31 8.22 7.72
C SER A 87 -18.65 7.49 7.62
N PRO A 88 -18.66 6.16 7.33
CA PRO A 88 -19.87 5.36 7.31
C PRO A 88 -20.63 5.35 8.65
N GLN A 89 -19.91 5.41 9.77
CA GLN A 89 -20.47 5.39 11.11
C GLN A 89 -19.75 6.38 12.01
N VAL A 90 -20.53 7.16 12.75
CA VAL A 90 -20.06 8.16 13.70
C VAL A 90 -21.00 8.16 14.92
N ASP A 91 -20.43 8.20 16.11
CA ASP A 91 -21.18 8.42 17.36
C ASP A 91 -20.39 9.33 18.30
N ALA A 92 -21.07 10.28 18.94
CA ALA A 92 -20.50 11.25 19.88
C ALA A 92 -19.20 11.96 19.40
N GLY A 93 -19.02 12.13 18.09
CA GLY A 93 -17.81 12.73 17.49
C GLY A 93 -16.66 11.76 17.20
N PHE A 94 -16.89 10.45 17.36
CA PHE A 94 -15.93 9.38 17.09
C PHE A 94 -16.34 8.57 15.87
N ILE A 95 -15.36 8.14 15.08
CA ILE A 95 -15.57 7.14 14.03
C ILE A 95 -15.69 5.78 14.70
N ILE A 96 -16.79 5.09 14.44
CA ILE A 96 -17.07 3.78 15.05
C ILE A 96 -16.57 2.68 14.11
N VAL A 97 -15.79 1.76 14.67
CA VAL A 97 -15.26 0.57 14.01
C VAL A 97 -15.53 -0.66 14.89
N PRO A 98 -15.56 -1.88 14.31
CA PRO A 98 -15.59 -3.10 15.11
C PRO A 98 -14.44 -3.14 16.12
N ASP A 99 -14.69 -3.73 17.28
CA ASP A 99 -13.69 -3.83 18.34
C ASP A 99 -12.46 -4.62 17.86
N ILE A 100 -11.28 -4.18 18.30
CA ILE A 100 -10.02 -4.81 17.97
C ILE A 100 -9.60 -5.79 19.08
N PRO A 101 -9.07 -6.97 18.74
CA PRO A 101 -8.50 -7.86 19.73
C PRO A 101 -7.41 -7.12 20.51
N HIS A 102 -7.62 -6.93 21.81
CA HIS A 102 -6.67 -6.29 22.69
C HIS A 102 -6.33 -7.22 23.85
N THR A 103 -5.10 -7.15 24.33
CA THR A 103 -4.70 -7.82 25.57
C THR A 103 -4.74 -6.81 26.69
N THR A 104 -5.67 -6.97 27.63
CA THR A 104 -5.69 -6.14 28.85
C THR A 104 -4.49 -6.52 29.72
N LEU A 105 -3.56 -5.58 29.90
CA LEU A 105 -2.46 -5.74 30.86
C LEU A 105 -3.02 -5.51 32.27
N LYS A 106 -2.80 -6.47 33.17
CA LYS A 106 -3.14 -6.39 34.60
C LYS A 106 -1.99 -5.80 35.41
#